data_AF-A0A510JF04-F1
#
_entry.id   AF-A0A510JF04-F1
#
_cell.length_a   1.000
_cell.length_b   1.000
_cell.length_c   1.000
_cell.angle_alpha   90.00
_cell.angle_beta   90.00
_cell.angle_gamma   90.00
#
_symmetry.space_group_name_H-M   'P 1'
#
loop_
_entity.id
_entity.type
_entity.pdbx_description
1 polymer ?
#
loop_
_entity_poly.entity_id
_entity_poly.type
_entity_poly.pdbx_seq_one_letter_code
_entity_poly.pdbx_strand_id
1 'polypeptide(L)' 'MSDILIDQIEDKIFILRKKTNAVNSEIEERERDYEIKYPNSYVIIDFRLFDLYKERKCLENELSELKKFLPCGYGILF' A
#
# COMPACT_ATOMS: atom_id res chain seq x y z
N MET A 1 -25.90 4.90 -7.85
CA MET A 1 -25.22 4.19 -6.74
C MET A 1 -26.06 4.48 -5.49
N SER A 2 -26.42 3.48 -4.69
CA SER A 2 -27.05 3.72 -3.37
C SER A 2 -25.97 4.17 -2.37
N ASP A 3 -26.30 5.04 -1.42
CA ASP A 3 -25.36 5.55 -0.39
C ASP A 3 -24.63 4.40 0.36
N ILE A 4 -25.35 3.31 0.65
CA ILE A 4 -24.80 2.08 1.28
C ILE A 4 -23.63 1.48 0.49
N LEU A 5 -23.64 1.59 -0.85
CA LEU A 5 -22.57 1.02 -1.69
C LEU A 5 -21.33 1.90 -1.68
N ILE A 6 -21.49 3.22 -1.49
CA ILE A 6 -20.38 4.16 -1.35
C ILE A 6 -19.70 3.93 0.00
N ASP A 7 -20.46 3.82 1.09
CA ASP A 7 -19.93 3.53 2.43
C ASP A 7 -19.09 2.23 2.44
N GLN A 8 -19.58 1.16 1.80
CA GLN A 8 -18.85 -0.09 1.67
C GLN A 8 -17.55 0.02 0.86
N ILE A 9 -17.51 0.91 -0.14
CA ILE A 9 -16.30 1.15 -0.94
C ILE A 9 -15.30 1.96 -0.11
N GLU A 10 -15.76 2.97 0.64
CA GLU A 10 -14.93 3.78 1.53
C GLU A 10 -14.30 2.93 2.64
N ASP A 11 -15.06 2.05 3.29
CA ASP A 11 -14.56 1.11 4.29
C ASP A 11 -13.46 0.21 3.73
N LYS A 12 -13.66 -0.33 2.52
CA LYS A 12 -12.65 -1.16 1.85
C LYS A 12 -11.39 -0.36 1.54
N ILE A 13 -11.54 0.87 1.05
CA ILE A 13 -10.40 1.77 0.79
C ILE A 13 -9.65 2.04 2.09
N PHE A 14 -10.34 2.30 3.20
CA PHE A 14 -9.72 2.52 4.50
C PHE A 14 -8.91 1.30 4.97
N ILE A 15 -9.50 0.11 4.90
CA ILE A 15 -8.82 -1.15 5.26
C ILE A 15 -7.58 -1.36 4.39
N LEU A 16 -7.69 -1.15 3.08
CA LEU A 16 -6.57 -1.32 2.15
C LEU A 16 -5.46 -0.31 2.42
N ARG A 17 -5.77 0.97 2.66
CA ARG A 17 -4.78 1.97 3.06
C ARG A 17 -4.04 1.55 4.33
N LYS A 18 -4.75 1.03 5.33
CA LYS A 18 -4.13 0.53 6.57
C LYS A 18 -3.17 -0.62 6.29
N LYS A 19 -3.55 -1.57 5.41
CA LYS A 19 -2.67 -2.65 4.97
C LYS A 19 -1.44 -2.14 4.21
N THR A 20 -1.64 -1.22 3.25
CA THR A 20 -0.53 -0.61 2.51
C THR A 20 0.47 0.08 3.43
N ASN A 21 -0.03 0.81 4.44
CA ASN A 21 0.84 1.45 5.42
C ASN A 21 1.65 0.43 6.24
N ALA A 22 1.04 -0.67 6.66
CA ALA A 22 1.75 -1.73 7.38
C ALA A 22 2.86 -2.34 6.53
N VAL A 23 2.57 -2.67 5.26
CA VAL A 23 3.57 -3.18 4.30
C VAL A 23 4.70 -2.18 4.09
N ASN A 24 4.38 -0.89 3.92
CA ASN A 24 5.39 0.16 3.77
C ASN A 24 6.30 0.27 5.00
N SER A 25 5.74 0.25 6.21
CA SER A 25 6.54 0.29 7.44
C SER A 25 7.49 -0.91 7.53
N GLU A 26 7.06 -2.10 7.12
CA GLU A 26 7.88 -3.30 7.13
C GLU A 26 8.99 -3.27 6.06
N ILE A 27 8.71 -2.70 4.88
CA ILE A 27 9.73 -2.42 3.85
C ILE A 27 10.80 -1.48 4.41
N GLU A 28 10.38 -0.33 4.96
CA GLU A 28 11.29 0.69 5.49
C GLU A 28 12.16 0.15 6.63
N GLU A 29 11.59 -0.64 7.52
CA GLU A 29 12.34 -1.29 8.61
C GLU A 29 13.42 -2.20 8.06
N ARG A 30 13.09 -3.05 7.09
CA ARG A 30 14.06 -3.95 6.45
C ARG A 30 15.14 -3.20 5.70
N GLU A 31 14.78 -2.18 4.91
CA GLU A 31 15.75 -1.36 4.19
C GLU A 31 16.75 -0.70 5.14
N ARG A 32 16.28 -0.14 6.26
CA ARG A 32 17.15 0.43 7.30
C ARG A 32 18.06 -0.62 7.94
N ASP A 33 17.53 -1.78 8.29
CA ASP A 33 18.32 -2.87 8.86
C ASP A 33 19.44 -3.31 7.90
N TYR A 34 19.14 -3.38 6.61
CA TYR A 34 20.12 -3.69 5.58
C TYR A 34 21.19 -2.60 5.43
N GLU A 35 20.78 -1.33 5.43
CA GLU A 35 21.70 -0.19 5.36
C GLU A 35 22.67 -0.17 6.55
N ILE A 36 22.18 -0.44 7.76
CA ILE A 36 23.01 -0.53 8.97
C ILE A 36 23.96 -1.73 8.91
N LYS A 37 23.45 -2.89 8.48
CA LYS A 37 24.22 -4.15 8.47
C LYS A 37 25.25 -4.20 7.36
N TYR A 38 24.97 -3.58 6.22
CA TYR A 38 25.78 -3.61 5.02
C TYR A 38 25.95 -2.19 4.42
N PRO A 39 26.65 -1.28 5.11
CA PRO A 39 26.71 0.15 4.75
C PRO A 39 27.40 0.43 3.41
N ASN A 40 28.19 -0.50 2.91
CA ASN A 40 28.87 -0.39 1.61
C ASN A 40 28.17 -1.18 0.50
N SER A 41 27.01 -1.79 0.79
CA SER A 41 26.24 -2.51 -0.22
C SER A 41 25.30 -1.57 -0.94
N TYR A 42 25.40 -1.52 -2.26
CA TYR A 42 24.50 -0.74 -3.12
C TYR A 42 23.25 -1.52 -3.55
N VAL A 43 23.14 -2.80 -3.16
CA VAL A 43 22.04 -3.68 -3.55
C VAL A 43 21.57 -4.47 -2.34
N ILE A 44 20.25 -4.59 -2.19
CA ILE A 44 19.60 -5.47 -1.22
C ILE A 44 19.09 -6.70 -1.96
N ILE A 45 19.60 -7.88 -1.60
CA ILE A 45 19.09 -9.16 -2.08
C ILE A 45 18.35 -9.83 -0.92
N ASP A 46 17.05 -9.57 -0.82
CA ASP A 46 16.15 -10.18 0.16
C ASP A 46 14.85 -10.59 -0.54
N PHE A 47 14.60 -11.90 -0.58
CA PHE A 47 13.38 -12.45 -1.17
C PHE A 47 12.11 -12.01 -0.42
N ARG A 48 12.19 -11.81 0.90
CA ARG A 48 11.05 -11.32 1.70
C ARG A 48 10.75 -9.86 1.37
N LEU A 49 11.79 -9.03 1.20
CA LEU A 49 11.62 -7.65 0.77
C LEU A 49 11.03 -7.58 -0.65
N PHE A 50 11.44 -8.48 -1.53
CA PHE A 50 10.86 -8.61 -2.87
C PHE A 50 9.36 -8.97 -2.83
N ASP A 51 8.99 -9.92 -1.97
CA ASP A 51 7.58 -10.29 -1.76
C ASP A 51 6.76 -9.10 -1.22
N LEU A 52 7.31 -8.33 -0.29
CA LEU A 52 6.66 -7.11 0.22
C LEU A 52 6.43 -6.06 -0.88
N TYR A 53 7.41 -5.81 -1.76
CA TYR A 53 7.21 -4.89 -2.89
C TYR A 53 6.11 -5.37 -3.84
N LYS A 54 6.04 -6.69 -4.06
CA LYS A 54 4.98 -7.30 -4.86
C LYS A 54 3.62 -7.11 -4.20
N GLU A 55 3.52 -7.34 -2.89
CA GLU A 55 2.31 -7.11 -2.11
C GLU A 55 1.88 -5.65 -2.16
N ARG A 56 2.80 -4.71 -1.95
CA ARG A 56 2.54 -3.26 -2.06
C ARG A 56 1.93 -2.92 -3.42
N LYS A 57 2.53 -3.42 -4.50
CA LYS A 57 2.04 -3.19 -5.87
C LYS A 57 0.64 -3.77 -6.09
N CYS A 58 0.33 -4.93 -5.52
CA CYS A 58 -1.02 -5.50 -5.57
C CYS A 58 -2.03 -4.61 -4.84
N LEU A 59 -1.70 -4.14 -3.63
CA LEU A 59 -2.56 -3.25 -2.85
C LEU A 59 -2.78 -1.90 -3.55
N GLU A 60 -1.75 -1.33 -4.18
CA GLU A 60 -1.86 -0.10 -4.97
C GLU A 60 -2.82 -0.26 -6.16
N ASN A 61 -2.74 -1.40 -6.86
CA ASN A 61 -3.63 -1.70 -7.97
C ASN A 61 -5.09 -1.84 -7.49
N GLU A 62 -5.31 -2.57 -6.39
CA GLU A 62 -6.65 -2.75 -5.82
C GLU A 62 -7.25 -1.41 -5.34
N LEU A 63 -6.44 -0.56 -4.69
CA LEU A 63 -6.85 0.80 -4.33
C LEU A 63 -7.18 1.66 -5.56
N SER A 64 -6.40 1.55 -6.63
CA SER A 64 -6.63 2.27 -7.88
C SER A 64 -7.94 1.84 -8.55
N GLU A 65 -8.23 0.54 -8.55
CA GLU A 65 -9.49 0.00 -9.06
C GLU A 65 -10.68 0.47 -8.23
N LEU A 66 -10.61 0.40 -6.90
CA LEU A 66 -11.69 0.85 -6.02
C LEU A 66 -11.99 2.34 -6.16
N LYS A 67 -10.95 3.17 -6.33
CA LYS A 67 -11.12 4.61 -6.58
C LYS A 67 -11.88 4.92 -7.88
N LYS A 68 -11.88 4.03 -8.88
CA LYS A 68 -12.65 4.22 -10.13
C LYS A 68 -14.16 4.08 -9.91
N PHE A 69 -14.58 3.38 -8.86
CA PHE A 69 -15.99 3.19 -8.54
C PHE A 69 -16.57 4.34 -7.71
N LEU A 70 -15.73 5.23 -7.18
CA LEU A 70 -16.18 6.45 -6.52
C LEU A 70 -16.61 7.46 -7.59
N PRO A 71 -17.77 8.13 -7.41
CA PRO A 71 -18.19 9.18 -8.34
C PRO A 71 -17.12 10.29 -8.39
N CYS A 72 -16.80 10.77 -9.61
CA CYS A 72 -15.89 11.90 -9.82
C CYS A 72 -16.38 13.11 -9.02
N GLY A 73 -15.74 13.37 -7.87
CA GLY A 73 -16.18 14.37 -6.88
C GLY A 73 -16.02 13.94 -5.43
N TYR A 74 -15.93 12.63 -5.15
CA TYR A 74 -15.53 12.07 -3.84
C TYR A 74 -14.00 11.90 -3.71
N GLY A 75 -13.25 12.42 -4.67
CA GLY A 75 -11.81 12.57 -4.59
C GLY A 75 -11.49 13.93 -4.01
N ILE A 76 -10.69 13.95 -2.94
CA ILE A 76 -10.27 15.11 -2.13
C ILE A 76 -11.18 15.34 -0.92
N LEU A 77 -11.06 14.46 0.07
CA LEU A 77 -10.95 14.94 1.45
C LEU A 77 -9.67 14.32 2.02
N PHE A 78 -8.85 15.22 2.52
CA PHE A 78 -7.48 15.06 2.99
C PHE A 78 -7.39 14.09 4.18
#